data_AF-V3ZXE6-F1
#
_entry.id   AF-V3ZXE6-F1
#
_cell.length_a   1.000
_cell.length_b   1.000
_cell.length_c   1.000
_cell.angle_alpha   90.00
_cell.angle_beta   90.00
_cell.angle_gamma   90.00
#
_symmetry.space_group_name_H-M   'P 1'
#
loop_
_entity.id
_entity.type
_entity.pdbx_description
1 polymer ?
#
loop_
_entity_poly.entity_id
_entity_poly.type
_entity_poly.pdbx_seq_one_letter_code
_entity_poly.pdbx_strand_id
1 'polypeptide(L)' 'LQKEMTKFHSNVNVLDAFTQPEYQAWIGGSILASLPDFQTMLISKPDYTKQGIQVVHEKC' A
#
# COMPACT_ATOMS: atom_id res chain seq x y z
N LEU A 1 -16.34 7.66 14.17
CA LEU A 1 -15.39 7.84 13.05
C LEU A 1 -16.09 8.32 11.79
N GLN A 2 -17.00 7.55 11.18
CA GLN A 2 -17.78 8.02 10.01
C GLN A 2 -18.41 9.41 10.21
N LYS A 3 -19.09 9.64 11.34
CA LYS A 3 -19.70 10.95 11.69
C LYS A 3 -18.69 12.12 11.73
N GLU A 4 -17.44 11.87 12.13
CA GLU A 4 -16.38 12.89 12.15
C GLU A 4 -15.82 13.14 10.74
N MET A 5 -15.79 12.12 9.89
CA MET A 5 -15.27 12.22 8.51
C MET A 5 -16.27 12.92 7.57
N THR A 6 -17.57 12.69 7.75
CA THR A 6 -18.62 13.41 6.99
C THR A 6 -18.68 14.89 7.33
N LYS A 7 -18.18 15.29 8.51
CA LYS A 7 -18.06 16.71 8.92
C LYS A 7 -17.02 17.47 8.08
N PHE A 8 -16.01 16.77 7.56
CA PHE A 8 -14.89 17.38 6.82
C PHE A 8 -15.08 17.33 5.30
N HIS A 9 -15.70 16.26 4.77
CA HIS A 9 -16.03 16.15 3.36
C HIS A 9 -17.37 15.43 3.19
N SER A 10 -18.29 16.03 2.42
CA SER A 10 -19.69 15.60 2.33
C SER A 10 -19.92 14.31 1.55
N ASN A 11 -18.88 13.78 0.89
CA ASN A 11 -18.97 12.54 0.11
C ASN A 11 -17.87 11.57 0.57
N VAL A 12 -18.14 10.82 1.64
CA VAL A 12 -17.27 9.75 2.12
C VAL A 12 -18.13 8.48 2.22
N ASN A 13 -18.05 7.64 1.19
CA ASN A 13 -18.62 6.29 1.22
C ASN A 13 -17.59 5.36 1.85
N VAL A 14 -17.88 4.91 3.07
CA VAL A 14 -17.06 3.88 3.70
C VAL A 14 -17.53 2.53 3.18
N LEU A 15 -16.70 1.93 2.33
CA LEU A 15 -16.91 0.57 1.85
C LEU A 15 -16.37 -0.40 2.89
N ASP A 16 -17.27 -1.04 3.63
CA ASP A 16 -16.94 -2.17 4.50
C ASP A 16 -16.81 -3.43 3.64
N ALA A 17 -15.72 -3.50 2.87
CA ALA A 17 -15.58 -4.46 1.77
C ALA A 17 -15.23 -5.89 2.23
N PHE A 18 -14.77 -6.08 3.47
CA PHE A 18 -14.28 -7.38 3.93
C PHE A 18 -14.69 -7.66 5.37
N THR A 19 -15.36 -8.80 5.55
CA THR A 19 -15.79 -9.35 6.85
C THR A 19 -14.63 -9.72 7.77
N GLN A 20 -13.39 -9.78 7.25
CA GLN A 20 -12.16 -10.08 7.99
C GLN A 20 -11.11 -8.99 7.77
N PRO A 21 -11.10 -7.93 8.60
CA PRO A 21 -10.15 -6.83 8.47
C PRO A 21 -8.70 -7.26 8.72
N GLU A 22 -8.47 -8.32 9.49
CA GLU A 22 -7.13 -8.82 9.82
C GLU A 22 -6.30 -9.27 8.61
N TYR A 23 -6.96 -9.72 7.53
CA TYR A 23 -6.27 -10.23 6.33
C TYR A 23 -6.26 -9.22 5.18
N GLN A 24 -6.96 -8.09 5.29
CA GLN A 24 -7.06 -7.10 4.21
C GLN A 24 -5.68 -6.63 3.72
N ALA A 25 -4.73 -6.41 4.62
CA ALA A 25 -3.37 -6.02 4.27
C ALA A 25 -2.63 -7.13 3.49
N TRP A 26 -2.80 -8.40 3.88
CA TRP A 26 -2.18 -9.55 3.22
C TRP A 26 -2.79 -9.82 1.84
N ILE A 27 -4.10 -9.64 1.71
CA ILE A 27 -4.82 -9.75 0.43
C ILE A 27 -4.40 -8.61 -0.51
N GLY A 28 -4.33 -7.38 -0.01
CA GLY A 28 -3.83 -6.24 -0.79
C GLY A 28 -2.37 -6.45 -1.24
N GLY A 29 -1.52 -6.96 -0.34
CA GLY A 29 -0.12 -7.26 -0.62
C GLY A 29 0.07 -8.33 -1.70
N SER A 30 -0.74 -9.40 -1.71
CA SER A 30 -0.64 -10.45 -2.73
C SER A 30 -1.10 -9.97 -4.11
N ILE A 31 -2.11 -9.11 -4.17
CA ILE A 31 -2.55 -8.45 -5.41
C ILE A 31 -1.42 -7.56 -5.93
N LEU A 32 -0.86 -6.67 -5.08
CA LEU A 32 0.23 -5.78 -5.47
C LEU A 32 1.45 -6.56 -5.98
N ALA A 33 1.85 -7.63 -5.30
CA ALA A 33 2.97 -8.47 -5.72
C ALA A 33 2.75 -9.17 -7.07
N SER A 34 1.50 -9.36 -7.48
CA SER A 34 1.13 -9.98 -8.76
C SER A 34 1.06 -8.99 -9.92
N LEU A 35 1.11 -7.68 -9.66
CA LEU A 35 1.08 -6.66 -10.71
C LEU A 35 2.44 -6.58 -11.41
N PRO A 36 2.50 -6.64 -12.76
CA PRO A 36 3.75 -6.51 -13.51
C PRO A 36 4.49 -5.20 -13.23
N ASP A 37 3.74 -4.11 -13.09
CA ASP A 37 4.30 -2.78 -12.82
C ASP A 37 4.99 -2.70 -11.46
N PHE A 38 4.51 -3.49 -10.48
CA PHE A 38 5.07 -3.52 -9.13
C PHE A 38 6.48 -4.12 -9.11
N GLN A 39 6.86 -4.92 -10.10
CA GLN A 39 8.23 -5.44 -10.23
C GLN A 39 9.27 -4.33 -10.39
N THR A 40 8.91 -3.21 -11.02
CA THR A 40 9.83 -2.07 -11.22
C THR A 40 10.11 -1.30 -9.93
N MET A 41 9.18 -1.37 -8.98
CA MET A 41 9.25 -0.72 -7.67
C MET A 41 10.07 -1.53 -6.66
N LEU A 42 10.31 -2.82 -6.93
CA LEU A 42 11.13 -3.66 -6.06
C LEU A 42 12.58 -3.17 -5.99
N ILE A 43 13.19 -3.40 -4.84
CA ILE A 43 14.59 -3.08 -4.56
C ILE A 43 15.36 -4.40 -4.53
N SER A 44 16.32 -4.55 -5.44
CA SER A 44 17.15 -5.75 -5.48
C SER A 44 18.30 -5.65 -4.46
N LYS A 45 18.80 -6.81 -4.00
CA LYS A 45 19.97 -6.88 -3.10
C LYS A 45 21.18 -6.08 -3.61
N PRO A 46 21.60 -6.16 -4.89
CA PRO A 46 22.72 -5.36 -5.36
C PRO A 46 22.43 -3.85 -5.35
N ASP A 47 21.19 -3.42 -5.62
CA ASP A 47 20.82 -1.99 -5.59
C ASP A 47 20.92 -1.43 -4.17
N TYR A 48 20.40 -2.18 -3.19
CA TYR A 48 20.50 -1.82 -1.77
C TYR A 48 21.96 -1.77 -1.30
N THR A 49 22.80 -2.70 -1.76
CA THR A 49 24.22 -2.71 -1.37
C THR A 49 25.00 -1.53 -1.95
N LYS A 50 24.58 -1.01 -3.11
CA LYS A 50 25.26 0.10 -3.81
C LYS A 50 24.82 1.48 -3.30
N GLN A 51 23.52 1.70 -3.14
CA GLN A 51 22.96 3.02 -2.76
C GLN A 51 22.58 3.10 -1.27
N GLY A 52 22.59 1.98 -0.56
CA GLY A 52 22.21 1.93 0.85
C GLY A 52 20.73 2.28 1.04
N ILE A 53 20.45 3.10 2.05
CA ILE A 53 19.07 3.46 2.43
C ILE A 53 18.41 4.40 1.41
N GLN A 54 19.20 5.14 0.62
CA GLN A 54 18.66 6.15 -0.31
C GLN A 54 17.71 5.54 -1.36
N VAL A 55 18.02 4.34 -1.85
CA VAL A 55 17.16 3.63 -2.82
C VAL A 55 15.77 3.32 -2.27
N VAL A 56 15.63 3.19 -0.94
CA VAL A 56 14.34 2.96 -0.30
C VAL A 56 13.48 4.22 -0.37
N HIS A 57 14.04 5.38 -0.02
CA HIS A 57 13.31 6.65 -0.05
C HIS A 57 12.99 7.15 -1.46
N GLU A 58 13.78 6.75 -2.46
CA GLU A 58 13.50 7.09 -3.86
C GLU A 58 12.37 6.25 -4.45
N LYS A 59 12.20 5.01 -3.98
CA LYS A 59 11.21 4.07 -4.52
C LYS A 59 9.94 3.91 -3.65
N CYS A 60 9.98 4.24 -2.36
CA CYS A 60 8.89 4.04 -1.39
C CYS A 60 8.61 5.31 -0.58
#